data_AF-A0A679HA34-F1
#
_entry.id   AF-A0A679HA34-F1
#
_cell.length_a   1.000
_cell.length_b   1.000
_cell.length_c   1.000
_cell.angle_alpha   90.00
_cell.angle_beta   90.00
_cell.angle_gamma   90.00
#
_symmetry.space_group_name_H-M   'P 1'
#
loop_
_entity.id
_entity.type
_entity.pdbx_description
1 polymer ?
#
loop_
_entity_poly.entity_id
_entity_poly.type
_entity_poly.pdbx_seq_one_letter_code
_entity_poly.pdbx_strand_id
1 'polypeptide(L)'
;MENWRFIEANSDYMVSDHGRILSFKGKSKLIISSSITAKGYEYVAIRQKGIYVGYSVHRLVATAFIPNPKRLPQVNHLDGNKLNNHVANLEWCDAYDNVMHAIRTGLRPSSPALSPVPCATTDEAGNILQAYPSMNALVKGEQMNPKQRNWLVLHLLHPERLKQSAMKKKPRAERSGSEECFLIAPEIPVLTVKADSIGESEAGNVCVQSVSSPLVSSPLPLISLFVPVHHSVTQHYYRRLSPEESAIFGFNTYILPRERGQRKEFLQ
;
A
#
# COMPACT_ATOMS: atom_id res chain seq x y z
N MET A 1 11.68 -3.35 -33.35
CA MET A 1 12.22 -4.70 -33.65
C MET A 1 12.64 -5.33 -32.35
N GLU A 2 12.39 -6.62 -32.18
CA GLU A 2 12.82 -7.36 -31.00
C GLU A 2 14.26 -7.83 -31.19
N ASN A 3 15.09 -7.64 -30.16
CA ASN A 3 16.50 -8.05 -30.19
C ASN A 3 16.64 -9.43 -29.56
N TRP A 4 17.47 -10.29 -30.17
CA TRP A 4 17.70 -11.66 -29.72
C TRP A 4 19.18 -11.90 -29.44
N ARG A 5 19.51 -12.57 -28.34
CA ARG A 5 20.88 -12.95 -27.97
C ARG A 5 20.93 -14.41 -27.52
N PHE A 6 22.06 -15.07 -27.74
CA PHE A 6 22.28 -16.44 -27.26
C PHE A 6 22.39 -16.49 -25.74
N ILE A 7 21.85 -17.55 -25.14
CA ILE A 7 22.01 -17.81 -23.72
C ILE A 7 23.42 -18.40 -23.50
N GLU A 8 24.25 -17.73 -22.70
CA GLU A 8 25.65 -18.15 -22.45
C GLU A 8 25.77 -19.60 -21.93
N ALA A 9 24.80 -20.03 -21.12
CA ALA A 9 24.76 -21.37 -20.56
C ALA A 9 24.49 -22.45 -21.62
N ASN A 10 23.79 -22.11 -22.71
CA ASN A 10 23.53 -23.02 -23.82
C ASN A 10 23.19 -22.23 -25.11
N SER A 11 24.08 -22.34 -26.11
CA SER A 11 23.95 -21.73 -27.44
C SER A 11 22.81 -22.28 -28.31
N ASP A 12 22.18 -23.39 -27.92
CA ASP A 12 21.00 -23.93 -28.59
C ASP A 12 19.73 -23.08 -28.33
N TYR A 13 19.83 -22.08 -27.46
CA TYR A 13 18.74 -21.23 -27.05
C TYR A 13 19.10 -19.74 -27.18
N MET A 14 18.12 -18.95 -27.60
CA MET A 14 18.20 -17.49 -27.58
C MET A 14 17.13 -16.92 -26.65
N VAL A 15 17.44 -15.77 -26.05
CA VAL A 15 16.51 -14.96 -25.28
C VAL A 15 16.30 -13.63 -25.98
N SER A 16 15.06 -13.15 -26.01
CA SER A 16 14.73 -11.84 -26.53
C SER A 16 14.74 -10.76 -25.44
N ASP A 17 14.88 -9.51 -25.86
CA ASP A 17 14.74 -8.35 -24.97
C ASP A 17 13.34 -8.19 -24.36
N HIS A 18 12.33 -8.93 -24.86
CA HIS A 18 10.98 -9.01 -24.30
C HIS A 18 10.77 -10.21 -23.36
N GLY A 19 11.78 -11.07 -23.16
CA GLY A 19 11.68 -12.26 -22.31
C GLY A 19 11.17 -13.52 -23.01
N ARG A 20 11.14 -13.57 -24.35
CA ARG A 20 10.81 -14.81 -25.07
C ARG A 20 12.05 -15.69 -25.22
N ILE A 21 11.87 -17.00 -25.14
CA ILE A 21 12.95 -17.98 -25.33
C ILE A 21 12.72 -18.75 -26.62
N LEU A 22 13.72 -18.75 -27.50
CA LEU A 22 13.72 -19.45 -28.78
C LEU A 22 14.66 -20.66 -28.72
N SER A 23 14.18 -21.83 -29.10
CA SER A 23 14.92 -23.09 -29.19
C SER A 23 15.33 -23.39 -30.62
N PHE A 24 16.58 -23.84 -30.81
CA PHE A 24 17.13 -24.35 -32.07
C PHE A 24 17.31 -25.87 -32.09
N LYS A 25 16.92 -26.55 -31.01
CA LYS A 25 17.22 -27.97 -30.82
C LYS A 25 16.47 -28.94 -31.74
N GLY A 26 15.44 -28.45 -32.44
CA GLY A 26 14.60 -29.24 -33.34
C GLY A 26 14.88 -28.97 -34.81
N LYS A 27 14.02 -29.51 -35.69
CA LYS A 27 14.06 -29.23 -37.13
C LYS A 27 13.69 -27.77 -37.47
N SER A 28 13.02 -27.09 -36.55
CA SER A 28 12.55 -25.71 -36.68
C SER A 28 12.81 -24.91 -35.40
N LYS A 29 12.88 -23.58 -35.57
CA LYS A 29 12.99 -22.64 -34.45
C LYS A 29 11.63 -22.57 -33.73
N LEU A 30 11.60 -22.78 -32.42
CA LEU A 30 10.37 -22.79 -31.63
C LEU A 30 10.48 -21.86 -30.43
N ILE A 31 9.47 -21.02 -30.21
CA ILE A 31 9.35 -20.25 -28.96
C ILE A 31 8.85 -21.20 -27.88
N ILE A 32 9.63 -21.35 -26.81
CA ILE A 32 9.31 -22.26 -25.70
C ILE A 32 8.32 -21.56 -24.77
N SER A 33 7.32 -22.31 -24.30
CA SER A 33 6.42 -21.82 -23.26
C SER A 33 7.13 -21.72 -21.91
N SER A 34 6.81 -20.66 -21.20
CA SER A 34 7.20 -20.44 -19.81
C SER A 34 6.07 -20.86 -18.86
N SER A 35 6.44 -21.04 -17.59
CA SER A 35 5.52 -21.30 -16.49
C SER A 35 5.68 -20.22 -15.42
N ILE A 36 4.61 -19.97 -14.66
CA ILE A 36 4.64 -19.04 -13.53
C ILE A 36 4.91 -19.81 -12.24
N THR A 37 5.92 -19.39 -11.50
CA THR A 37 6.26 -19.96 -10.19
C THR A 37 5.26 -19.52 -9.11
N ALA A 38 5.21 -20.23 -7.98
CA ALA A 38 4.39 -19.82 -6.82
C ALA A 38 4.74 -18.42 -6.28
N LYS A 39 5.95 -17.91 -6.58
CA LYS A 39 6.40 -16.55 -6.22
C LYS A 39 5.99 -15.48 -7.23
N GLY A 40 5.31 -15.86 -8.32
CA GLY A 40 4.81 -14.97 -9.37
C GLY A 40 5.82 -14.64 -10.47
N TYR A 41 6.98 -15.30 -10.51
CA TYR A 41 7.99 -15.09 -11.57
C TYR A 41 7.79 -16.07 -12.72
N GLU A 42 7.99 -15.57 -13.93
CA GLU A 42 8.09 -16.39 -15.14
C GLU A 42 9.39 -17.20 -15.16
N TYR A 43 9.28 -18.48 -15.52
CA TYR A 43 10.34 -19.48 -15.46
C TYR A 43 10.27 -20.42 -16.66
N VAL A 44 11.45 -20.84 -17.14
CA VAL A 44 11.58 -21.79 -18.26
C VAL A 44 12.56 -22.89 -17.91
N ALA A 45 12.29 -24.13 -18.32
CA ALA A 45 13.23 -25.24 -18.24
C ALA A 45 13.92 -25.45 -19.59
N ILE A 46 15.24 -25.26 -19.64
CA ILE A 46 16.04 -25.50 -20.86
C ILE A 46 16.92 -26.73 -20.66
N ARG A 47 17.16 -27.50 -21.72
CA ARG A 47 17.97 -28.71 -21.63
C ARG A 47 19.45 -28.34 -21.75
N GLN A 48 20.25 -28.67 -20.75
CA GLN A 48 21.68 -28.39 -20.69
C GLN A 48 22.43 -29.69 -20.38
N LYS A 49 23.38 -30.09 -21.24
CA LYS A 49 24.20 -31.31 -21.06
C LYS A 49 23.39 -32.56 -20.72
N GLY A 50 22.22 -32.71 -21.34
CA GLY A 50 21.33 -33.87 -21.14
C GLY A 50 20.23 -33.70 -20.10
N ILE A 51 20.40 -32.82 -19.10
CA ILE A 51 19.42 -32.56 -18.02
C ILE A 51 18.61 -31.30 -18.28
N TYR A 52 17.40 -31.20 -17.71
CA TYR A 52 16.64 -29.94 -17.71
C TYR A 52 17.04 -29.10 -16.51
N VAL A 53 17.54 -27.89 -16.78
CA VAL A 53 17.84 -26.88 -15.77
C VAL A 53 16.90 -25.73 -16.04
N GLY A 54 16.21 -25.22 -15.03
CA GLY A 54 15.34 -24.09 -15.26
C GLY A 54 15.82 -22.80 -14.62
N TYR A 55 15.40 -21.74 -15.28
CA TYR A 55 15.91 -20.40 -15.16
C TYR A 55 14.74 -19.44 -15.04
N SER A 56 14.90 -18.39 -14.25
CA SER A 56 13.95 -17.29 -14.27
C SER A 56 14.19 -16.44 -15.52
N VAL A 57 13.09 -16.08 -16.20
CA VAL A 57 13.16 -15.40 -17.51
C VAL A 57 13.84 -14.04 -17.38
N HIS A 58 13.47 -13.23 -16.38
CA HIS A 58 14.11 -11.93 -16.13
C HIS A 58 15.64 -12.02 -15.95
N ARG A 59 16.16 -13.10 -15.35
CA ARG A 59 17.62 -13.26 -15.19
C ARG A 59 18.29 -13.61 -16.51
N LEU A 60 17.64 -14.42 -17.36
CA LEU A 60 18.16 -14.68 -18.70
C LEU A 60 18.25 -13.39 -19.52
N VAL A 61 17.19 -12.58 -19.49
CA VAL A 61 17.16 -11.26 -20.17
C VAL A 61 18.26 -10.34 -19.61
N ALA A 62 18.31 -10.15 -18.29
CA ALA A 62 19.29 -9.26 -17.67
C ALA A 62 20.74 -9.71 -17.94
N THR A 63 21.01 -11.02 -17.91
CA THR A 63 22.34 -11.56 -18.21
C THR A 63 22.73 -11.33 -19.67
N ALA A 64 21.78 -11.50 -20.59
CA ALA A 64 22.07 -11.35 -22.01
C ALA A 64 22.21 -9.89 -22.46
N PHE A 65 21.45 -8.95 -21.89
CA PHE A 65 21.34 -7.58 -22.40
C PHE A 65 21.91 -6.50 -21.48
N ILE A 66 22.06 -6.74 -20.18
CA ILE A 66 22.45 -5.72 -19.19
C ILE A 66 23.81 -6.08 -18.58
N PRO A 67 24.88 -5.30 -18.87
CA PRO A 67 26.18 -5.52 -18.25
C PRO A 67 26.10 -5.48 -16.72
N ASN A 68 26.78 -6.42 -16.06
CA ASN A 68 26.84 -6.49 -14.60
C ASN A 68 28.30 -6.39 -14.08
N PRO A 69 28.99 -5.24 -14.28
CA PRO A 69 30.39 -5.09 -13.88
C PRO A 69 30.58 -5.21 -12.36
N LYS A 70 29.56 -4.85 -11.57
CA LYS A 70 29.56 -4.91 -10.11
C LYS A 70 29.21 -6.30 -9.56
N ARG A 71 28.93 -7.28 -10.42
CA ARG A 71 28.54 -8.66 -10.06
C ARG A 71 27.40 -8.71 -9.03
N LEU A 72 26.41 -7.85 -9.20
CA LEU A 72 25.26 -7.77 -8.31
C LEU A 72 24.43 -9.06 -8.42
N PRO A 73 23.92 -9.59 -7.30
CA PRO A 73 23.33 -10.93 -7.27
C PRO A 73 21.87 -10.98 -7.76
N GLN A 74 21.14 -9.86 -7.73
CA GLN A 74 19.69 -9.82 -7.96
C GLN A 74 19.32 -8.93 -9.14
N VAL A 75 18.17 -9.22 -9.74
CA VAL A 75 17.54 -8.40 -10.78
C VAL A 75 16.24 -7.86 -10.21
N ASN A 76 16.05 -6.54 -10.30
CA ASN A 76 14.84 -5.84 -9.88
C ASN A 76 13.96 -5.51 -11.10
N HIS A 77 12.65 -5.53 -10.90
CA HIS A 77 11.64 -5.08 -11.86
C HIS A 77 11.22 -3.66 -11.48
N LEU A 78 11.51 -2.68 -12.33
CA LEU A 78 11.31 -1.24 -12.03
C LEU A 78 9.84 -0.88 -11.79
N ASP A 79 8.92 -1.53 -12.50
CA ASP A 79 7.47 -1.35 -12.36
C ASP A 79 6.83 -2.23 -11.26
N GLY A 80 7.61 -3.13 -10.64
CA GLY A 80 7.12 -4.11 -9.67
C GLY A 80 6.33 -5.28 -10.24
N ASN A 81 6.11 -5.32 -11.56
CA ASN A 81 5.41 -6.40 -12.22
C ASN A 81 6.40 -7.50 -12.64
N LYS A 82 6.38 -8.61 -11.90
CA LYS A 82 7.26 -9.78 -12.09
C LYS A 82 7.10 -10.50 -13.45
N LEU A 83 6.03 -10.19 -14.18
CA LEU A 83 5.76 -10.74 -15.51
C LEU A 83 6.23 -9.81 -16.64
N ASN A 84 6.56 -8.54 -16.34
CA ASN A 84 7.12 -7.62 -17.32
C ASN A 84 8.64 -7.82 -17.42
N ASN A 85 9.05 -8.80 -18.22
CA ASN A 85 10.46 -9.17 -18.40
C ASN A 85 11.19 -8.38 -19.49
N HIS A 86 10.64 -7.25 -19.95
CA HIS A 86 11.30 -6.42 -20.94
C HIS A 86 12.60 -5.83 -20.38
N VAL A 87 13.68 -5.81 -21.17
CA VAL A 87 15.02 -5.38 -20.74
C VAL A 87 15.02 -3.99 -20.08
N ALA A 88 14.24 -3.04 -20.63
CA ALA A 88 14.16 -1.68 -20.09
C ALA A 88 13.47 -1.60 -18.71
N ASN A 89 12.75 -2.66 -18.30
CA ASN A 89 12.12 -2.76 -16.98
C ASN A 89 13.01 -3.48 -15.94
N LEU A 90 14.21 -3.94 -16.33
CA LEU A 90 15.07 -4.75 -15.48
C LEU A 90 16.34 -3.98 -15.12
N GLU A 91 16.80 -4.14 -13.88
CA GLU A 91 18.10 -3.63 -13.43
C GLU A 91 18.80 -4.61 -12.49
N TRP A 92 20.13 -4.64 -12.52
CA TRP A 92 20.92 -5.37 -11.53
C TRP A 92 20.96 -4.57 -10.21
N CYS A 93 20.67 -5.24 -9.09
CA CYS A 93 20.61 -4.64 -7.76
C CYS A 93 21.21 -5.57 -6.70
N ASP A 94 21.60 -4.99 -5.56
CA ASP A 94 21.84 -5.78 -4.35
C ASP A 94 20.53 -6.02 -3.58
N ALA A 95 20.61 -6.85 -2.54
CA ALA A 95 19.43 -7.17 -1.73
C ALA A 95 18.87 -5.96 -0.97
N TYR A 96 19.73 -5.00 -0.59
CA TYR A 96 19.32 -3.82 0.15
C TYR A 96 18.54 -2.87 -0.76
N ASP A 97 19.08 -2.55 -1.92
CA ASP A 97 18.48 -1.71 -2.95
C ASP A 97 17.15 -2.28 -3.44
N ASN A 98 17.06 -3.59 -3.64
CA ASN A 98 15.81 -4.25 -4.03
C ASN A 98 14.73 -4.08 -2.95
N VAL A 99 15.10 -4.29 -1.68
CA VAL A 99 14.18 -4.08 -0.55
C VAL A 99 13.77 -2.62 -0.44
N MET A 100 14.71 -1.68 -0.58
CA MET A 100 14.44 -0.25 -0.52
C MET A 100 13.58 0.21 -1.68
N HIS A 101 13.78 -0.34 -2.88
CA HIS A 101 12.94 -0.11 -4.04
C HIS A 101 11.50 -0.56 -3.74
N ALA A 102 11.31 -1.80 -3.27
CA ALA A 102 9.99 -2.35 -2.95
C ALA A 102 9.27 -1.58 -1.83
N ILE A 103 10.01 -1.02 -0.86
CA ILE A 103 9.45 -0.13 0.17
C ILE A 103 9.01 1.19 -0.47
N ARG A 104 9.87 1.81 -1.27
CA ARG A 104 9.61 3.10 -1.93
C ARG A 104 8.43 3.05 -2.89
N THR A 105 8.27 1.95 -3.62
CA THR A 105 7.18 1.75 -4.59
C THR A 105 5.93 1.13 -3.96
N GLY A 106 5.94 0.89 -2.64
CA GLY A 106 4.79 0.32 -1.92
C GLY A 106 4.48 -1.15 -2.25
N LEU A 107 5.37 -1.84 -2.98
CA LEU A 107 5.24 -3.25 -3.35
C LEU A 107 5.40 -4.19 -2.16
N ARG A 108 6.16 -3.76 -1.15
CA ARG A 108 6.18 -4.44 0.13
C ARG A 108 5.03 -3.86 0.95
N PRO A 109 3.95 -4.62 1.23
CA PRO A 109 3.00 -4.18 2.22
C PRO A 109 3.81 -3.99 3.49
N SER A 110 3.89 -2.75 3.99
CA SER A 110 4.14 -2.58 5.41
C SER A 110 3.06 -3.42 6.04
N SER A 111 3.41 -4.50 6.72
CA SER A 111 2.48 -5.16 7.60
C SER A 111 1.79 -4.01 8.35
N PRO A 112 0.45 -3.91 8.40
CA PRO A 112 -0.19 -2.89 9.24
C PRO A 112 0.24 -3.04 10.73
N ALA A 113 0.94 -4.14 11.05
CA ALA A 113 1.65 -4.40 12.29
C ALA A 113 3.05 -3.75 12.44
N LEU A 114 3.66 -3.15 11.41
CA LEU A 114 5.06 -2.65 11.43
C LEU A 114 5.27 -1.19 11.04
N SER A 115 4.34 -0.49 10.36
CA SER A 115 4.42 0.97 10.35
C SER A 115 3.92 1.46 11.71
N PRO A 116 4.76 2.13 12.51
CA PRO A 116 4.34 2.60 13.81
C PRO A 116 3.23 3.64 13.58
N VAL A 117 2.00 3.29 13.97
CA VAL A 117 0.87 4.22 13.94
C VAL A 117 0.98 5.10 15.18
N PRO A 118 1.28 6.40 15.04
CA PRO A 118 1.39 7.27 16.19
C PRO A 118 0.00 7.46 16.80
N CYS A 119 -0.01 7.47 18.12
CA CYS A 119 -1.21 7.54 18.93
C CYS A 119 -0.95 8.46 20.10
N ALA A 120 -2.02 8.99 20.68
CA ALA A 120 -1.93 9.91 21.78
C ALA A 120 -2.98 9.61 22.85
N THR A 121 -2.65 9.99 24.08
CA THR A 121 -3.64 10.23 25.12
C THR A 121 -4.17 11.65 24.96
N THR A 122 -5.47 11.84 25.14
CA THR A 122 -6.14 13.15 25.01
C THR A 122 -7.03 13.44 26.19
N ASP A 123 -7.47 14.70 26.28
CA ASP A 123 -8.65 15.05 27.05
C ASP A 123 -9.95 14.65 26.31
N GLU A 124 -11.10 14.94 26.93
CA GLU A 124 -12.43 14.69 26.35
C GLU A 124 -12.67 15.53 25.08
N ALA A 125 -12.05 16.71 24.98
CA ALA A 125 -12.13 17.60 23.82
C ALA A 125 -11.23 17.15 22.64
N GLY A 126 -10.32 16.19 22.87
CA GLY A 126 -9.40 15.65 21.87
C GLY A 126 -8.04 16.36 21.79
N ASN A 127 -7.74 17.26 22.71
CA ASN A 127 -6.44 17.93 22.83
C ASN A 127 -5.39 16.91 23.28
N ILE A 128 -4.20 16.97 22.65
CA ILE A 128 -3.13 16.01 22.88
C ILE A 128 -2.48 16.27 24.24
N LEU A 129 -2.55 15.29 25.14
CA LEU A 129 -1.84 15.32 26.43
C LEU A 129 -0.45 14.71 26.30
N GLN A 130 -0.37 13.51 25.72
CA GLN A 130 0.89 12.83 25.46
C GLN A 130 0.85 12.08 24.13
N ALA A 131 1.89 12.27 23.33
CA ALA A 131 2.02 11.70 22.00
C ALA A 131 3.03 10.54 22.02
N TYR A 132 2.71 9.45 21.34
CA TYR A 132 3.55 8.26 21.25
C TYR A 132 3.80 7.90 19.79
N PRO A 133 5.04 7.52 19.42
CA PRO A 133 5.39 7.18 18.04
C PRO A 133 4.68 5.92 17.56
N SER A 134 4.27 5.03 18.46
CA SER A 134 3.58 3.79 18.12
C SER A 134 2.68 3.29 19.27
N MET A 135 1.74 2.40 18.93
CA MET A 135 0.93 1.66 19.91
C MET A 135 1.78 0.94 20.96
N ASN A 136 2.93 0.38 20.58
CA ASN A 136 3.81 -0.32 21.53
C ASN A 136 4.49 0.66 22.50
N ALA A 137 4.81 1.88 22.05
CA ALA A 137 5.36 2.92 22.92
C ALA A 137 4.30 3.41 23.93
N LEU A 138 3.04 3.54 23.49
CA LEU A 138 1.91 3.88 24.36
C LEU A 138 1.69 2.80 25.42
N VAL A 139 1.60 1.52 25.01
CA VAL A 139 1.42 0.40 25.94
C VAL A 139 2.53 0.33 26.99
N LYS A 140 3.77 0.64 26.60
CA LYS A 140 4.92 0.67 27.52
C LYS A 140 4.87 1.88 28.47
N GLY A 141 4.52 3.07 27.97
CA GLY A 141 4.40 4.28 28.77
C GLY A 141 3.29 4.19 29.80
N GLU A 142 2.13 3.68 29.39
CA GLU A 142 0.94 3.53 30.23
C GLU A 142 0.89 2.21 31.02
N GLN A 143 1.96 1.40 30.95
CA GLN A 143 2.07 0.08 31.62
C GLN A 143 0.83 -0.82 31.40
N MET A 144 0.34 -0.86 30.17
CA MET A 144 -0.91 -1.56 29.85
C MET A 144 -0.75 -3.07 29.82
N ASN A 145 -1.77 -3.77 30.30
CA ASN A 145 -1.89 -5.21 30.20
C ASN A 145 -2.29 -5.65 28.76
N PRO A 146 -2.12 -6.94 28.42
CA PRO A 146 -2.44 -7.44 27.08
C PRO A 146 -3.91 -7.25 26.66
N LYS A 147 -4.86 -7.25 27.60
CA LYS A 147 -6.28 -7.04 27.30
C LYS A 147 -6.55 -5.59 26.89
N GLN A 148 -5.95 -4.62 27.59
CA GLN A 148 -6.02 -3.19 27.28
C GLN A 148 -5.38 -2.89 25.91
N ARG A 149 -4.22 -3.50 25.62
CA ARG A 149 -3.60 -3.42 24.29
C ARG A 149 -4.53 -3.93 23.18
N ASN A 150 -5.11 -5.11 23.36
CA ASN A 150 -6.00 -5.69 22.35
C ASN A 150 -7.25 -4.83 22.15
N TRP A 151 -7.79 -4.25 23.23
CA TRP A 151 -8.89 -3.32 23.16
C TRP A 151 -8.53 -2.09 22.31
N LEU A 152 -7.38 -1.46 22.57
CA LEU A 152 -6.93 -0.29 21.80
C LEU A 152 -6.71 -0.60 20.33
N VAL A 153 -6.10 -1.74 20.01
CA VAL A 153 -5.90 -2.17 18.63
C VAL A 153 -7.24 -2.31 17.90
N LEU A 154 -8.25 -2.90 18.54
CA LEU A 154 -9.57 -3.05 17.94
C LEU A 154 -10.26 -1.70 17.72
N HIS A 155 -10.19 -0.78 18.68
CA HIS A 155 -10.91 0.49 18.62
C HIS A 155 -10.21 1.54 17.73
N LEU A 156 -8.88 1.55 17.72
CA LEU A 156 -8.10 2.57 17.00
C LEU A 156 -7.67 2.12 15.59
N LEU A 157 -7.31 0.84 15.41
CA LEU A 157 -6.81 0.35 14.12
C LEU A 157 -7.87 -0.41 13.31
N HIS A 158 -8.86 -1.00 13.97
CA HIS A 158 -9.85 -1.86 13.32
C HIS A 158 -11.31 -1.59 13.74
N PRO A 159 -11.77 -0.33 13.78
CA PRO A 159 -13.13 0.00 14.23
C PRO A 159 -14.22 -0.71 13.42
N GLU A 160 -13.96 -1.00 12.14
CA GLU A 160 -14.88 -1.74 11.26
C GLU A 160 -15.17 -3.17 11.74
N ARG A 161 -14.23 -3.83 12.44
CA ARG A 161 -14.46 -5.18 12.99
C ARG A 161 -15.47 -5.18 14.12
N LEU A 162 -15.54 -4.08 14.89
CA LEU A 162 -16.53 -3.92 15.95
C LEU A 162 -17.93 -3.72 15.34
N LYS A 163 -18.04 -2.90 14.28
CA LYS A 163 -19.30 -2.68 13.55
C LYS A 163 -19.84 -3.97 12.93
N GLN A 164 -18.99 -4.76 12.27
CA GLN A 164 -19.39 -6.05 11.68
C GLN A 164 -19.86 -7.07 12.72
N SER A 165 -19.26 -7.08 13.92
CA SER A 165 -19.70 -7.93 15.03
C SER A 165 -21.06 -7.50 15.59
N ALA A 166 -21.29 -6.18 15.72
CA ALA A 166 -22.57 -5.63 16.16
C ALA A 166 -23.71 -5.92 15.16
N MET A 167 -23.43 -5.84 13.85
CA MET A 167 -24.41 -6.16 12.80
C MET A 167 -24.82 -7.64 12.78
N LYS A 168 -23.95 -8.56 13.25
CA LYS A 168 -24.28 -9.99 13.42
C LYS A 168 -25.14 -10.28 14.65
N LYS A 169 -25.26 -9.34 15.60
CA LYS A 169 -26.11 -9.44 16.80
C LYS A 169 -27.49 -8.78 16.61
N LYS A 170 -28.06 -8.79 15.40
CA LYS A 170 -29.50 -8.47 15.26
C LYS A 170 -30.33 -9.60 15.89
N PRO A 171 -31.36 -9.30 16.70
CA PRO A 171 -32.21 -10.33 17.28
C PRO A 171 -32.91 -11.13 16.18
N ARG A 172 -33.10 -12.43 16.44
CA ARG A 172 -33.66 -13.45 15.53
C ARG A 172 -35.09 -13.18 15.03
N ALA A 173 -35.70 -12.05 15.39
CA ALA A 173 -37.12 -11.77 15.17
C ALA A 173 -37.49 -11.17 13.80
N GLU A 174 -36.53 -10.76 12.96
CA GLU A 174 -36.81 -10.15 11.65
C GLU A 174 -36.39 -11.04 10.47
N ARG A 175 -36.68 -12.33 10.55
CA ARG A 175 -36.57 -13.26 9.40
C ARG A 175 -37.88 -14.00 9.18
N SER A 176 -38.95 -13.25 8.96
CA SER A 176 -40.12 -13.76 8.26
C SER A 176 -40.89 -12.61 7.63
N GLY A 177 -41.03 -12.64 6.31
CA GLY A 177 -42.06 -11.86 5.60
C GLY A 177 -41.54 -11.02 4.43
N SER A 178 -41.70 -11.60 3.24
CA SER A 178 -41.96 -10.98 1.93
C SER A 178 -40.98 -9.97 1.33
N GLU A 179 -40.66 -10.27 0.07
CA GLU A 179 -39.98 -9.43 -0.91
C GLU A 179 -40.78 -8.15 -1.25
N GLU A 180 -40.02 -7.18 -1.77
CA GLU A 180 -40.42 -5.89 -2.36
C GLU A 180 -40.99 -4.80 -1.44
N CYS A 181 -40.18 -3.78 -1.18
CA CYS A 181 -40.63 -2.40 -1.37
C CYS A 181 -39.46 -1.45 -1.61
N PHE A 182 -39.74 -0.54 -2.54
CA PHE A 182 -38.89 0.46 -3.13
C PHE A 182 -38.29 1.44 -2.11
N LEU A 183 -37.22 2.10 -2.59
CA LEU A 183 -36.63 3.34 -2.09
C LEU A 183 -37.63 4.24 -1.33
N ILE A 184 -37.44 4.40 -0.02
CA ILE A 184 -37.89 5.58 0.71
C ILE A 184 -36.74 6.02 1.61
N ALA A 185 -36.09 7.11 1.22
CA ALA A 185 -35.17 7.83 2.08
C ALA A 185 -35.95 8.43 3.26
N PRO A 186 -35.40 8.44 4.50
CA PRO A 186 -36.01 9.20 5.57
C PRO A 186 -35.90 10.70 5.24
N GLU A 187 -37.04 11.37 5.13
CA GLU A 187 -37.09 12.82 5.12
C GLU A 187 -36.47 13.36 6.40
N ILE A 188 -35.39 14.11 6.24
CA ILE A 188 -34.80 14.91 7.30
C ILE A 188 -35.76 16.08 7.54
N PRO A 189 -36.22 16.36 8.77
CA PRO A 189 -36.99 17.56 9.05
C PRO A 189 -36.12 18.78 8.75
N VAL A 190 -36.44 19.45 7.65
CA VAL A 190 -35.93 20.77 7.32
C VAL A 190 -36.50 21.74 8.35
N LEU A 191 -35.64 22.28 9.21
CA LEU A 191 -35.96 23.46 10.02
C LEU A 191 -36.25 24.62 9.06
N THR A 192 -37.54 24.89 8.87
CA THR A 192 -38.04 26.07 8.17
C THR A 192 -37.92 27.26 9.11
N VAL A 193 -36.86 28.05 8.96
CA VAL A 193 -36.81 29.41 9.50
C VAL A 193 -37.58 30.30 8.54
N LYS A 194 -38.69 30.87 9.00
CA LYS A 194 -39.47 31.85 8.25
C LYS A 194 -38.62 33.09 8.00
N ALA A 195 -38.48 33.47 6.74
CA ALA A 195 -37.97 34.76 6.33
C ALA A 195 -39.12 35.77 6.34
N ASP A 196 -39.12 36.68 7.33
CA ASP A 196 -39.81 37.95 7.23
C ASP A 196 -38.78 39.04 6.87
N SER A 197 -38.87 39.48 5.61
CA SER A 197 -38.76 40.85 5.09
C SER A 197 -37.78 41.88 5.71
N ILE A 198 -36.95 42.41 4.79
CA ILE A 198 -36.53 43.82 4.61
C ILE A 198 -35.38 44.35 5.48
N GLY A 199 -34.29 44.75 4.80
CA GLY A 199 -33.26 45.67 5.32
C GLY A 199 -32.00 45.66 4.45
N GLU A 200 -31.75 46.77 3.76
CA GLU A 200 -30.68 47.00 2.78
C GLU A 200 -29.24 47.03 3.37
N SER A 201 -28.27 46.93 2.44
CA SER A 201 -26.98 47.64 2.38
C SER A 201 -25.66 46.83 2.49
N GLU A 202 -25.01 46.81 1.31
CA GLU A 202 -23.60 47.08 0.99
C GLU A 202 -22.44 46.11 1.31
N ALA A 203 -21.76 45.81 0.19
CA ALA A 203 -20.31 45.76 -0.04
C ALA A 203 -19.50 44.50 0.32
N GLY A 204 -19.18 43.75 -0.74
CA GLY A 204 -17.80 43.40 -1.07
C GLY A 204 -17.25 42.06 -0.53
N ASN A 205 -17.22 41.02 -1.37
CA ASN A 205 -15.94 40.57 -1.95
C ASN A 205 -16.09 39.40 -2.93
N VAL A 206 -15.19 39.44 -3.91
CA VAL A 206 -14.96 38.54 -5.04
C VAL A 206 -14.75 37.07 -4.62
N CYS A 207 -15.40 36.13 -5.31
CA CYS A 207 -14.81 34.80 -5.52
C CYS A 207 -15.29 34.21 -6.86
N VAL A 208 -14.30 33.78 -7.64
CA VAL A 208 -14.41 33.23 -9.01
C VAL A 208 -15.02 31.83 -8.95
N GLN A 209 -16.02 31.59 -9.78
CA GLN A 209 -16.66 30.28 -9.96
C GLN A 209 -15.73 29.31 -10.71
N SER A 210 -15.62 28.07 -10.22
CA SER A 210 -15.19 26.93 -11.02
C SER A 210 -16.36 25.99 -11.28
N VAL A 211 -16.49 25.65 -12.56
CA VAL A 211 -17.55 24.89 -13.23
C VAL A 211 -17.66 23.43 -12.75
N SER A 212 -18.85 22.90 -13.02
CA SER A 212 -19.49 21.68 -12.55
C SER A 212 -19.05 20.36 -13.21
N SER A 213 -19.12 19.29 -12.40
CA SER A 213 -19.57 17.91 -12.70
C SER A 213 -18.64 16.94 -13.47
N PRO A 214 -18.90 15.61 -13.42
CA PRO A 214 -19.21 14.75 -12.27
C PRO A 214 -18.38 13.43 -12.33
N LEU A 215 -18.48 12.57 -11.29
CA LEU A 215 -18.59 11.09 -11.39
C LEU A 215 -18.11 10.38 -10.09
N VAL A 216 -19.10 9.83 -9.38
CA VAL A 216 -19.16 8.46 -8.83
C VAL A 216 -18.08 7.96 -7.86
N SER A 217 -18.59 7.56 -6.69
CA SER A 217 -18.05 6.61 -5.70
C SER A 217 -17.01 7.15 -4.72
N SER A 218 -17.46 7.63 -3.56
CA SER A 218 -16.63 7.71 -2.35
C SER A 218 -17.14 6.74 -1.28
N PRO A 219 -16.31 5.83 -0.73
CA PRO A 219 -16.60 5.22 0.56
C PRO A 219 -16.39 6.27 1.66
N LEU A 220 -17.26 6.22 2.68
CA LEU A 220 -17.32 6.98 3.95
C LEU A 220 -16.15 7.93 4.30
N PRO A 221 -16.42 9.13 4.87
CA PRO A 221 -15.39 10.14 5.14
C PRO A 221 -14.34 9.62 6.14
N LEU A 222 -13.06 9.78 5.79
CA LEU A 222 -11.86 9.44 6.57
C LEU A 222 -11.77 10.09 7.98
N ILE A 223 -12.76 10.90 8.34
CA ILE A 223 -12.82 11.73 9.56
C ILE A 223 -13.01 10.88 10.83
N SER A 224 -13.53 9.64 10.71
CA SER A 224 -13.80 8.76 11.88
C SER A 224 -12.55 8.13 12.52
N LEU A 225 -11.36 8.22 11.92
CA LEU A 225 -10.17 7.48 12.41
C LEU A 225 -9.38 8.21 13.51
N PHE A 226 -9.66 9.49 13.75
CA PHE A 226 -8.91 10.35 14.66
C PHE A 226 -9.75 10.84 15.86
N VAL A 227 -10.96 10.29 16.06
CA VAL A 227 -11.81 10.64 17.19
C VAL A 227 -11.29 9.98 18.48
N PRO A 228 -11.19 10.70 19.61
CA PRO A 228 -10.87 10.13 20.90
C PRO A 228 -11.83 9.02 21.33
N VAL A 229 -11.28 7.90 21.81
CA VAL A 229 -12.04 6.79 22.37
C VAL A 229 -11.74 6.69 23.87
N HIS A 230 -12.79 6.77 24.68
CA HIS A 230 -12.70 6.64 26.13
C HIS A 230 -12.47 5.19 26.57
N HIS A 231 -11.45 4.94 27.39
CA HIS A 231 -11.20 3.64 27.99
C HIS A 231 -11.63 3.63 29.47
N SER A 232 -12.70 2.90 29.79
CA SER A 232 -13.32 2.90 31.12
C SER A 232 -12.40 2.46 32.28
N VAL A 233 -11.41 1.60 32.04
CA VAL A 233 -10.48 1.17 33.11
C VAL A 233 -9.36 2.18 33.38
N THR A 234 -8.76 2.76 32.33
CA THR A 234 -7.66 3.72 32.51
C THR A 234 -8.17 5.14 32.72
N GLN A 235 -9.46 5.43 32.46
CA GLN A 235 -10.07 6.77 32.53
C GLN A 235 -9.42 7.79 31.57
N HIS A 236 -8.71 7.30 30.56
CA HIS A 236 -8.03 8.11 29.54
C HIS A 236 -8.77 7.99 28.21
N TYR A 237 -8.64 9.05 27.41
CA TYR A 237 -9.07 9.05 26.01
C TYR A 237 -7.87 8.78 25.10
N TYR A 238 -8.07 7.95 24.08
CA TYR A 238 -7.02 7.56 23.14
C TYR A 238 -7.44 7.83 21.71
N ARG A 239 -6.55 8.35 20.89
CA ARG A 239 -6.75 8.46 19.44
C ARG A 239 -5.48 8.22 18.65
N ARG A 240 -5.67 8.04 17.34
CA ARG A 240 -4.58 8.13 16.38
C ARG A 240 -4.21 9.60 16.17
N LEU A 241 -2.94 9.84 15.87
CA LEU A 241 -2.49 11.13 15.38
C LEU A 241 -2.62 11.17 13.86
N SER A 242 -3.08 12.31 13.35
CA SER A 242 -3.03 12.62 11.92
C SER A 242 -1.57 12.75 11.45
N PRO A 243 -1.30 12.68 10.13
CA PRO A 243 0.04 12.91 9.61
C PRO A 243 0.62 14.27 9.99
N GLU A 244 -0.22 15.32 9.98
CA GLU A 244 0.17 16.68 10.36
C GLU A 244 0.57 16.76 11.84
N GLU A 245 -0.24 16.21 12.74
CA GLU A 245 0.09 16.17 14.17
C GLU A 245 1.32 15.30 14.44
N SER A 246 1.47 14.18 13.73
CA SER A 246 2.63 13.31 13.84
C SER A 246 3.93 14.05 13.48
N ALA A 247 3.89 14.90 12.45
CA ALA A 247 5.03 15.71 12.04
C ALA A 247 5.44 16.74 13.11
N ILE A 248 4.48 17.33 13.85
CA ILE A 248 4.76 18.26 14.96
C ILE A 248 5.63 17.59 16.03
N PHE A 249 5.38 16.31 16.32
CA PHE A 249 6.15 15.54 17.31
C PHE A 249 7.39 14.84 16.73
N GLY A 250 7.73 15.07 15.46
CA GLY A 250 8.84 14.41 14.79
C GLY A 250 8.61 12.89 14.57
N PHE A 251 7.38 12.42 14.70
CA PHE A 251 7.02 11.04 14.40
C PHE A 251 6.93 10.88 12.90
N ASN A 252 7.94 10.23 12.34
CA ASN A 252 8.08 10.02 10.91
C ASN A 252 7.02 9.03 10.41
N THR A 253 5.81 9.52 10.15
CA THR A 253 4.80 8.79 9.38
C THR A 253 5.07 9.10 7.93
N TYR A 254 5.67 8.12 7.25
CA TYR A 254 6.17 8.23 5.88
C TYR A 254 7.43 9.11 5.78
N ILE A 255 8.53 8.45 5.44
CA ILE A 255 9.82 9.09 5.16
C ILE A 255 9.60 10.01 3.95
N LEU A 256 9.53 11.32 4.17
CA LEU A 256 9.70 12.30 3.11
C LEU A 256 11.09 12.11 2.48
N PRO A 257 11.24 12.32 1.16
CA PRO A 257 12.47 11.99 0.44
C PRO A 257 13.68 12.68 1.07
N ARG A 258 14.69 11.89 1.47
CA ARG A 258 16.02 12.42 1.72
C ARG A 258 16.59 12.80 0.35
N GLU A 259 16.80 14.09 0.10
CA GLU A 259 17.41 14.55 -1.15
C GLU A 259 18.72 13.80 -1.40
N ARG A 260 18.88 13.27 -2.62
CA ARG A 260 20.14 12.66 -3.06
C ARG A 260 21.19 13.77 -3.19
N GLY A 261 21.91 14.01 -2.10
CA GLY A 261 23.11 14.83 -2.08
C GLY A 261 23.99 14.38 -0.93
N GLN A 262 25.23 13.99 -1.24
CA GLN A 262 26.29 13.60 -0.31
C GLN A 262 26.27 12.15 0.20
N ARG A 263 26.65 11.21 -0.68
CA ARG A 263 27.63 10.20 -0.24
C ARG A 263 29.00 10.84 -0.41
N LYS A 264 29.56 11.35 0.70
CA LYS A 264 30.98 11.70 0.77
C LYS A 264 31.79 10.44 0.50
N GLU A 265 32.73 10.59 -0.42
CA GLU A 265 33.86 9.70 -0.65
C GLU A 265 34.54 9.39 0.68
N PHE A 266 34.67 8.11 1.01
CA PHE A 266 35.68 7.62 1.92
C PHE A 266 35.98 6.18 1.54
N LEU A 267 37.05 6.02 0.75
CA LEU A 267 38.05 4.96 0.85
C LEU A 267 39.11 5.27 -0.22
N GLN A 268 40.12 6.03 0.17
CA GLN A 268 41.48 5.89 -0.36
C GLN A 268 42.06 4.57 0.14
#